data_AF-A0AAD8S699-F1
#
_entry.id   AF-A0AAD8S699-F1
#
_cell.length_a   1.000
_cell.length_b   1.000
_cell.length_c   1.000
_cell.angle_alpha   90.00
_cell.angle_beta   90.00
_cell.angle_gamma   90.00
#
_symmetry.space_group_name_H-M   'P 1'
#
loop_
_entity.id
_entity.type
_entity.pdbx_description
1 polymer ?
#
loop_
_entity_poly.entity_id
_entity_poly.type
_entity_poly.pdbx_seq_one_letter_code
_entity_poly.pdbx_strand_id
1 'polypeptide(L)'
;MSTSAILSAIRAAGRQRLSASTVSVRWATGCHVLRIDGYTQVRSRVPNGTAITSCTFRVGGHDWRIACYPNGETEEHDGYISLFLQQVSHAETGDATATFKFSVLDQAGEPSFSGTSLGERCFSGNDVWGLRNFLRNEHLNEGEHLMDDCLIILCDVAVDLGLRTDNHTDAAAPEPAGMAPEPPFDFNGQQILEAIWYMQTPDVKIEVGGETFPAHRWVLEARSPVFRDDLALASDVDNTADLRVDDMDADVFRTLLQFIYTDTLPDMSQLEASAMADRLLAAADRYKIEKLKLICQDMQQEHRRELRGGGHISTSGAASSTPRAVGLMQAVPRFFRQTDGTRPGAHGGANTSTSTSSTAPGV
;
A
#
# COMPACT_ATOMS: atom_id res chain seq x y z
N MET A 1 -11.38 7.53 -29.79
CA MET A 1 -11.94 6.31 -30.43
C MET A 1 -10.97 5.16 -30.16
N SER A 2 -11.41 4.03 -29.60
CA SER A 2 -10.50 2.94 -29.22
C SER A 2 -9.88 2.25 -30.44
N THR A 3 -8.63 1.79 -30.34
CA THR A 3 -7.96 0.97 -31.38
C THR A 3 -8.75 -0.30 -31.71
N SER A 4 -9.43 -0.89 -30.73
CA SER A 4 -10.34 -2.02 -30.93
C SER A 4 -11.53 -1.68 -31.85
N ALA A 5 -12.08 -0.47 -31.73
CA ALA A 5 -13.17 -0.01 -32.60
C ALA A 5 -12.68 0.22 -34.04
N ILE A 6 -11.47 0.77 -34.20
CA ILE A 6 -10.83 0.97 -35.51
C ILE A 6 -10.56 -0.38 -36.18
N LEU A 7 -9.96 -1.34 -35.47
CA LEU A 7 -9.73 -2.70 -35.98
C LEU A 7 -11.03 -3.41 -36.36
N SER A 8 -12.10 -3.21 -35.59
CA SER A 8 -13.42 -3.79 -35.87
C SER A 8 -14.05 -3.20 -37.13
N ALA A 9 -13.98 -1.88 -37.33
CA ALA A 9 -14.44 -1.23 -38.56
C ALA A 9 -13.66 -1.69 -39.80
N ILE A 10 -12.33 -1.87 -39.67
CA ILE A 10 -11.49 -2.33 -40.79
C ILE A 10 -11.72 -3.82 -41.10
N ARG A 11 -12.06 -4.66 -40.11
CA ARG A 11 -12.55 -6.04 -40.33
C ARG A 11 -13.87 -6.07 -41.06
N ALA A 12 -14.82 -5.20 -40.70
CA ALA A 12 -16.11 -5.07 -41.39
C ALA A 12 -15.93 -4.63 -42.86
N ALA A 13 -14.86 -3.88 -43.17
CA ALA A 13 -14.44 -3.55 -44.53
C ALA A 13 -13.67 -4.68 -45.26
N GLY A 14 -13.71 -5.91 -44.75
CA GLY A 14 -13.21 -7.12 -45.44
C GLY A 14 -11.71 -7.43 -45.29
N ARG A 15 -10.94 -6.66 -44.50
CA ARG A 15 -9.51 -6.95 -44.30
C ARG A 15 -9.29 -8.00 -43.21
N GLN A 16 -8.65 -9.12 -43.59
CA GLN A 16 -8.49 -10.32 -42.77
C GLN A 16 -7.18 -10.38 -41.95
N ARG A 17 -6.15 -9.62 -42.34
CA ARG A 17 -4.88 -9.51 -41.58
C ARG A 17 -4.64 -8.06 -41.21
N LEU A 18 -4.77 -7.75 -39.92
CA LEU A 18 -4.57 -6.41 -39.37
C LEU A 18 -3.60 -6.48 -38.21
N SER A 19 -2.65 -5.54 -38.20
CA SER A 19 -1.83 -5.19 -37.05
C SER A 19 -2.10 -3.73 -36.72
N ALA A 20 -2.06 -3.39 -35.44
CA ALA A 20 -2.11 -2.01 -34.98
C ALA A 20 -1.18 -1.86 -33.78
N SER A 21 -0.52 -0.72 -33.72
CA SER A 21 0.27 -0.26 -32.59
C SER A 21 -0.35 1.02 -32.03
N THR A 22 -0.37 1.16 -30.71
CA THR A 22 -0.65 2.43 -30.05
C THR A 22 0.67 3.00 -29.56
N VAL A 23 0.99 4.26 -29.88
CA VAL A 23 2.09 4.98 -29.22
C VAL A 23 1.46 5.88 -28.17
N SER A 24 1.89 5.74 -26.91
CA SER A 24 1.42 6.56 -25.80
C SER A 24 2.57 6.88 -24.85
N VAL A 25 2.61 8.13 -24.37
CA VAL A 25 3.41 8.51 -23.20
C VAL A 25 2.90 7.72 -22.01
N ARG A 26 3.80 7.11 -21.23
CA ARG A 26 3.44 6.42 -19.99
C ARG A 26 3.94 7.19 -18.80
N TRP A 27 3.06 7.30 -17.80
CA TRP A 27 3.37 7.92 -16.52
C TRP A 27 3.34 6.86 -15.42
N ALA A 28 4.23 6.98 -14.46
CA ALA A 28 4.12 6.31 -13.16
C ALA A 28 3.87 7.38 -12.09
N THR A 29 2.70 7.31 -11.46
CA THR A 29 2.32 8.18 -10.36
C THR A 29 2.51 7.49 -9.03
N GLY A 30 3.00 8.21 -8.02
CA GLY A 30 3.05 7.78 -6.63
C GLY A 30 3.02 8.99 -5.71
N CYS A 31 2.85 8.75 -4.41
CA CYS A 31 2.92 9.81 -3.42
C CYS A 31 3.66 9.35 -2.16
N HIS A 32 4.17 10.31 -1.41
CA HIS A 32 4.89 10.08 -0.17
C HIS A 32 4.56 11.15 0.86
N VAL A 33 4.40 10.75 2.12
CA VAL A 33 4.12 11.66 3.24
C VAL A 33 5.35 11.77 4.13
N LEU A 34 5.83 12.99 4.32
CA LEU A 34 6.81 13.35 5.34
C LEU A 34 6.08 14.00 6.52
N ARG A 35 5.99 13.26 7.63
CA ARG A 35 5.58 13.76 8.95
C ARG A 35 6.82 14.24 9.71
N ILE A 36 6.72 15.42 10.32
CA ILE A 36 7.78 16.02 11.14
C ILE A 36 7.19 16.30 12.53
N ASP A 37 7.40 15.37 13.47
CA ASP A 37 7.00 15.52 14.86
C ASP A 37 7.86 16.57 15.58
N GLY A 38 7.22 17.43 16.38
CA GLY A 38 7.92 18.49 17.12
C GLY A 38 8.51 19.57 16.20
N TYR A 39 7.79 19.96 15.14
CA TYR A 39 8.22 20.86 14.08
C TYR A 39 8.81 22.18 14.60
N THR A 40 8.22 22.78 15.64
CA THR A 40 8.74 24.00 16.28
C THR A 40 10.11 23.75 16.92
N GLN A 41 10.30 22.60 17.55
CA GLN A 41 11.62 22.20 18.09
C GLN A 41 12.62 21.83 16.98
N VAL A 42 12.16 21.23 15.88
CA VAL A 42 13.01 20.96 14.71
C VAL A 42 13.51 22.27 14.12
N ARG A 43 12.63 23.26 13.91
CA ARG A 43 13.01 24.61 13.47
C ARG A 43 13.98 25.31 14.41
N SER A 44 13.89 25.11 15.72
CA SER A 44 14.83 25.73 16.68
C SER A 44 16.23 25.08 16.65
N ARG A 45 16.38 23.90 16.03
CA ARG A 45 17.64 23.13 16.01
C ARG A 45 18.30 23.08 14.62
N VAL A 46 17.53 23.17 13.56
CA VAL A 46 18.00 23.12 12.16
C VAL A 46 18.28 24.54 11.66
N PRO A 47 19.54 24.93 11.40
CA PRO A 47 19.84 26.26 10.89
C PRO A 47 19.38 26.43 9.43
N ASN A 48 19.22 27.68 8.99
CA ASN A 48 19.05 28.02 7.58
C ASN A 48 20.11 27.32 6.70
N GLY A 49 19.71 26.89 5.50
CA GLY A 49 20.58 26.14 4.58
C GLY A 49 20.80 24.67 4.94
N THR A 50 20.21 24.16 6.03
CA THR A 50 20.26 22.72 6.38
C THR A 50 18.93 22.04 6.11
N ALA A 51 18.98 20.93 5.37
CA ALA A 51 17.82 20.08 5.12
C ALA A 51 17.65 19.01 6.19
N ILE A 52 16.40 18.75 6.55
CA ILE A 52 15.95 17.43 7.02
C ILE A 52 15.46 16.63 5.80
N THR A 53 15.59 15.31 5.83
CA THR A 53 15.25 14.46 4.68
C THR A 53 14.33 13.32 5.06
N SER A 54 13.43 12.96 4.14
CA SER A 54 12.58 11.78 4.28
C SER A 54 13.38 10.48 4.10
N CYS A 55 12.74 9.35 4.43
CA CYS A 55 13.11 8.07 3.87
C CYS A 55 12.93 8.07 2.34
N THR A 56 13.52 7.07 1.68
CA THR A 56 13.43 6.89 0.23
C THR A 56 12.13 6.19 -0.15
N PHE A 57 11.46 6.66 -1.21
CA PHE A 57 10.24 6.06 -1.75
C PHE A 57 10.37 5.84 -3.26
N ARG A 58 9.76 4.79 -3.81
CA ARG A 58 9.99 4.36 -5.20
C ARG A 58 8.83 4.71 -6.12
N VAL A 59 9.09 5.47 -7.18
CA VAL A 59 8.12 5.84 -8.22
C VAL A 59 8.78 5.76 -9.59
N GLY A 60 8.13 5.12 -10.55
CA GLY A 60 8.63 5.00 -11.93
C GLY A 60 9.92 4.20 -12.10
N GLY A 61 10.29 3.38 -11.11
CA GLY A 61 11.54 2.61 -11.11
C GLY A 61 12.70 3.32 -10.40
N HIS A 62 12.58 4.62 -10.14
CA HIS A 62 13.56 5.44 -9.45
C HIS A 62 13.19 5.61 -7.96
N ASP A 63 14.20 5.64 -7.10
CA ASP A 63 14.07 6.02 -5.68
C ASP A 63 14.23 7.53 -5.51
N TRP A 64 13.28 8.10 -4.78
CA TRP A 64 13.09 9.52 -4.53
C TRP A 64 13.16 9.84 -3.04
N ARG A 65 13.42 11.11 -2.72
CA ARG A 65 13.46 11.65 -1.36
C ARG A 65 12.96 13.09 -1.34
N ILE A 66 12.27 13.46 -0.27
CA ILE A 66 11.96 14.86 0.05
C ILE A 66 13.12 15.42 0.88
N ALA A 67 13.64 16.58 0.47
CA ALA A 67 14.50 17.42 1.29
C ALA A 67 13.70 18.68 1.70
N CYS A 68 13.44 18.81 2.99
CA CYS A 68 12.74 19.95 3.58
C CYS A 68 13.75 20.82 4.33
N TYR A 69 13.73 22.13 4.05
CA TYR A 69 14.50 23.15 4.76
C TYR A 69 13.51 23.97 5.59
N PRO A 70 13.34 23.70 6.90
CA PRO A 70 12.32 24.34 7.73
C PRO A 70 12.50 25.85 7.89
N ASN A 71 13.73 26.34 7.70
CA ASN A 71 14.12 27.75 7.82
C ASN A 71 14.81 28.27 6.54
N GLY A 72 14.52 27.69 5.37
CA GLY A 72 15.01 28.16 4.06
C GLY A 72 16.25 27.44 3.53
N GLU A 73 16.35 27.30 2.19
CA GLU A 73 17.51 26.72 1.49
C GLU A 73 18.76 27.62 1.53
N THR A 74 18.57 28.94 1.59
CA THR A 74 19.65 29.94 1.68
C THR A 74 19.20 31.15 2.49
N GLU A 75 20.10 32.09 2.79
CA GLU A 75 19.78 33.33 3.52
C GLU A 75 18.69 34.17 2.82
N GLU A 76 18.60 34.13 1.49
CA GLU A 76 17.55 34.81 0.71
C GLU A 76 16.14 34.23 0.95
N HIS A 77 16.08 32.99 1.45
CA HIS A 77 14.87 32.22 1.70
C HIS A 77 14.57 32.09 3.21
N ASP A 78 15.21 32.90 4.07
CA ASP A 78 14.96 32.86 5.51
C ASP A 78 13.48 33.07 5.85
N GLY A 79 13.02 32.39 6.90
CA GLY A 79 11.61 32.36 7.30
C GLY A 79 10.68 31.53 6.40
N TYR A 80 11.11 31.08 5.21
CA TYR A 80 10.34 30.13 4.39
C TYR A 80 10.64 28.67 4.75
N ILE A 81 9.68 27.82 4.45
CA ILE A 81 9.88 26.39 4.23
C ILE A 81 10.27 26.23 2.76
N SER A 82 11.40 25.58 2.49
CA SER A 82 11.78 25.18 1.12
C SER A 82 11.66 23.67 0.98
N LEU A 83 11.00 23.19 -0.08
CA LEU A 83 10.77 21.76 -0.32
C LEU A 83 11.35 21.33 -1.66
N PHE A 84 12.17 20.29 -1.66
CA PHE A 84 12.81 19.74 -2.85
C PHE A 84 12.57 18.25 -2.97
N LEU A 85 12.37 17.80 -4.20
CA LEU A 85 12.46 16.40 -4.59
C LEU A 85 13.91 16.13 -5.02
N GLN A 86 14.44 15.00 -4.59
CA GLN A 86 15.75 14.48 -4.98
C GLN A 86 15.59 13.08 -5.56
N GLN A 87 16.21 12.80 -6.70
CA GLN A 87 16.43 11.44 -7.16
C GLN A 87 17.67 10.87 -6.45
N VAL A 88 17.51 9.79 -5.70
CA VAL A 88 18.62 9.17 -4.93
C VAL A 88 19.30 8.07 -5.75
N SER A 89 18.52 7.34 -6.56
CA SER A 89 18.98 6.21 -7.38
C SER A 89 19.62 6.59 -8.73
N HIS A 90 20.02 7.85 -8.94
CA HIS A 90 20.51 8.33 -10.25
C HIS A 90 21.63 7.45 -10.84
N ALA A 91 22.64 7.12 -10.02
CA ALA A 91 23.79 6.31 -10.43
C ALA A 91 23.43 4.88 -10.90
N GLU A 92 22.25 4.37 -10.50
CA GLU A 92 21.78 3.02 -10.83
C GLU A 92 20.71 3.03 -11.94
N THR A 93 19.89 4.08 -11.98
CA THR A 93 18.66 4.15 -12.81
C THR A 93 18.74 5.16 -13.95
N GLY A 94 19.79 5.98 -14.01
CA GLY A 94 19.96 7.06 -14.99
C GLY A 94 19.10 8.28 -14.67
N ASP A 95 19.04 9.22 -15.62
CA ASP A 95 18.24 10.44 -15.49
C ASP A 95 16.73 10.12 -15.45
N ALA A 96 15.99 10.79 -14.56
CA ALA A 96 14.53 10.69 -14.50
C ALA A 96 13.87 12.00 -14.97
N THR A 97 12.79 11.93 -15.75
CA THR A 97 11.92 13.10 -16.02
C THR A 97 10.65 12.96 -15.19
N ALA A 98 10.34 13.95 -14.35
CA ALA A 98 9.16 13.90 -13.50
C ALA A 98 8.52 15.28 -13.28
N THR A 99 7.22 15.27 -13.02
CA THR A 99 6.52 16.39 -12.37
C THR A 99 6.26 16.04 -10.90
N PHE A 100 6.16 17.04 -10.04
CA PHE A 100 5.85 16.82 -8.63
C PHE A 100 4.99 17.94 -8.05
N LYS A 101 4.20 17.61 -7.03
CA LYS A 101 3.44 18.55 -6.21
C LYS A 101 3.81 18.34 -4.75
N PHE A 102 4.09 19.42 -4.04
CA PHE A 102 4.15 19.43 -2.59
C PHE A 102 2.87 20.05 -2.03
N SER A 103 2.35 19.48 -0.94
CA SER A 103 1.23 20.02 -0.19
C SER A 103 1.52 19.96 1.31
N VAL A 104 1.13 20.99 2.06
CA VAL A 104 0.98 20.87 3.52
C VAL A 104 -0.48 20.53 3.79
N LEU A 105 -0.68 19.54 4.65
CA LEU A 105 -2.00 19.04 5.02
C LEU A 105 -2.49 19.71 6.32
N ASP A 106 -3.79 19.95 6.41
CA ASP A 106 -4.45 20.37 7.66
C ASP A 106 -4.84 19.18 8.55
N GLN A 107 -5.49 19.50 9.66
CA GLN A 107 -6.09 18.57 10.61
C GLN A 107 -7.07 17.53 10.01
N ALA A 108 -7.71 17.81 8.86
CA ALA A 108 -8.56 16.84 8.18
C ALA A 108 -7.76 15.90 7.26
N GLY A 109 -6.47 16.19 7.05
CA GLY A 109 -5.62 15.55 6.05
C GLY A 109 -5.75 16.19 4.66
N GLU A 110 -6.43 17.33 4.52
CA GLU A 110 -6.70 17.96 3.24
C GLU A 110 -5.57 18.94 2.81
N PRO A 111 -5.26 19.09 1.52
CA PRO A 111 -4.22 20.00 1.03
C PRO A 111 -4.56 21.50 1.17
N SER A 112 -4.16 22.13 2.27
CA SER A 112 -4.42 23.56 2.55
C SER A 112 -3.46 24.49 1.80
N PHE A 113 -2.17 24.15 1.75
CA PHE A 113 -1.18 24.80 0.90
C PHE A 113 -0.64 23.82 -0.13
N SER A 114 -0.47 24.25 -1.38
CA SER A 114 -0.02 23.40 -2.49
C SER A 114 0.86 24.16 -3.46
N GLY A 115 1.90 23.50 -3.97
CA GLY A 115 2.79 24.03 -5.00
C GLY A 115 3.27 22.91 -5.91
N THR A 116 3.37 23.18 -7.21
CA THR A 116 3.70 22.17 -8.25
C THR A 116 4.94 22.59 -9.03
N SER A 117 5.70 21.62 -9.53
CA SER A 117 6.82 21.86 -10.44
C SER A 117 6.35 22.63 -11.68
N LEU A 118 7.14 23.59 -12.14
CA LEU A 118 6.81 24.39 -13.34
C LEU A 118 7.05 23.57 -14.61
N GLY A 119 6.13 22.65 -14.89
CA GLY A 119 6.27 21.61 -15.90
C GLY A 119 7.16 20.45 -15.43
N GLU A 120 7.57 19.62 -16.39
CA GLU A 120 8.50 18.52 -16.19
C GLU A 120 9.88 19.00 -15.73
N ARG A 121 10.56 18.14 -14.98
CA ARG A 121 11.92 18.32 -14.49
C ARG A 121 12.75 17.10 -14.80
N CYS A 122 13.88 17.31 -15.45
CA CYS A 122 14.91 16.30 -15.63
C CYS A 122 15.82 16.33 -14.40
N PHE A 123 15.91 15.20 -13.71
CA PHE A 123 16.80 14.96 -12.59
C PHE A 123 18.04 14.27 -13.15
N SER A 124 19.14 15.01 -13.28
CA SER A 124 20.41 14.49 -13.80
C SER A 124 21.52 14.61 -12.74
N GLY A 125 22.28 13.54 -12.54
CA GLY A 125 23.33 13.49 -11.53
C GLY A 125 22.79 13.75 -10.11
N ASN A 126 23.21 14.88 -9.53
CA ASN A 126 22.82 15.33 -8.20
C ASN A 126 21.76 16.45 -8.22
N ASP A 127 21.07 16.66 -9.36
CA ASP A 127 20.04 17.68 -9.48
C ASP A 127 18.91 17.49 -8.44
N VAL A 128 18.57 18.60 -7.78
CA VAL A 128 17.41 18.70 -6.89
C VAL A 128 16.47 19.77 -7.41
N TRP A 129 15.19 19.44 -7.46
CA TRP A 129 14.16 20.34 -7.97
C TRP A 129 13.09 20.57 -6.92
N GLY A 130 12.71 21.83 -6.73
CA GLY A 130 11.87 22.19 -5.61
C GLY A 130 11.34 23.61 -5.65
N LEU A 131 10.74 23.98 -4.53
CA LEU A 131 10.00 25.20 -4.28
C LEU A 131 10.69 25.93 -3.12
N ARG A 132 11.57 26.88 -3.46
CA ARG A 132 12.37 27.67 -2.50
C ARG A 132 11.51 28.47 -1.53
N ASN A 133 10.48 29.12 -2.07
CA ASN A 133 9.52 29.95 -1.33
C ASN A 133 8.16 29.23 -1.24
N PHE A 134 8.14 27.97 -0.80
CA PHE A 134 6.90 27.18 -0.80
C PHE A 134 5.84 27.74 0.15
N LEU A 135 6.22 27.97 1.41
CA LEU A 135 5.32 28.50 2.44
C LEU A 135 6.12 29.35 3.43
N ARG A 136 5.59 30.49 3.85
CA ARG A 136 6.18 31.27 4.96
C ARG A 136 5.79 30.62 6.28
N ASN A 137 6.74 30.44 7.18
CA ASN A 137 6.46 29.84 8.49
C ASN A 137 5.45 30.63 9.32
N GLU A 138 5.31 31.94 9.09
CA GLU A 138 4.30 32.79 9.74
C GLU A 138 2.86 32.54 9.27
N HIS A 139 2.67 31.75 8.20
CA HIS A 139 1.36 31.31 7.71
C HIS A 139 0.97 29.90 8.20
N LEU A 140 1.82 29.24 9.00
CA LEU A 140 1.46 27.99 9.66
C LEU A 140 0.65 28.31 10.93
N ASN A 141 -0.66 28.03 10.89
CA ASN A 141 -1.51 28.14 12.07
C ASN A 141 -1.37 26.90 12.96
N GLU A 142 -1.05 27.10 14.24
CA GLU A 142 -1.14 26.08 15.29
C GLU A 142 -2.58 25.55 15.41
N GLY A 143 -2.73 24.23 15.52
CA GLY A 143 -4.05 23.58 15.60
C GLY A 143 -4.78 23.40 14.25
N GLU A 144 -4.29 23.98 13.16
CA GLU A 144 -4.83 23.74 11.80
C GLU A 144 -3.81 23.01 10.92
N HIS A 145 -2.58 23.54 10.82
CA HIS A 145 -1.49 22.98 10.01
C HIS A 145 -0.40 22.29 10.84
N LEU A 146 -0.45 22.49 12.17
CA LEU A 146 0.44 21.90 13.16
C LEU A 146 -0.43 21.26 14.26
N MET A 147 -0.92 20.05 14.01
CA MET A 147 -1.58 19.24 15.04
C MET A 147 -0.52 18.65 15.96
N ASP A 148 -0.62 18.87 17.27
CA ASP A 148 0.37 18.39 18.26
C ASP A 148 1.84 18.71 17.90
N ASP A 149 2.09 19.93 17.39
CA ASP A 149 3.39 20.37 16.83
C ASP A 149 3.93 19.46 15.71
N CYS A 150 3.06 18.78 14.96
CA CYS A 150 3.44 17.93 13.83
C CYS A 150 3.12 18.61 12.50
N LEU A 151 4.14 18.85 11.66
CA LEU A 151 3.94 19.30 10.28
C LEU A 151 3.86 18.09 9.35
N ILE A 152 2.86 18.07 8.47
CA ILE A 152 2.67 16.99 7.49
C ILE A 152 2.80 17.54 6.08
N ILE A 153 3.72 16.95 5.30
CA ILE A 153 4.00 17.31 3.91
C ILE A 153 3.69 16.10 3.02
N LEU A 154 2.70 16.24 2.14
CA LEU A 154 2.42 15.31 1.05
C LEU A 154 3.23 15.69 -0.20
N CYS A 155 3.89 14.71 -0.81
CA CYS A 155 4.54 14.84 -2.11
C CYS A 155 3.88 13.89 -3.11
N ASP A 156 3.22 14.42 -4.14
CA ASP A 156 2.79 13.67 -5.31
C ASP A 156 3.89 13.74 -6.38
N VAL A 157 4.23 12.61 -7.01
CA VAL A 157 5.24 12.52 -8.08
C VAL A 157 4.65 11.76 -9.27
N ALA A 158 4.80 12.32 -10.47
CA ALA A 158 4.46 11.66 -11.73
C ALA A 158 5.70 11.62 -12.63
N VAL A 159 6.28 10.44 -12.78
CA VAL A 159 7.49 10.17 -13.57
C VAL A 159 7.09 9.79 -15.00
N ASP A 160 7.69 10.44 -16.00
CA ASP A 160 7.59 10.03 -17.40
C ASP A 160 8.46 8.79 -17.64
N LEU A 161 7.82 7.72 -18.13
CA LEU A 161 8.45 6.48 -18.56
C LEU A 161 8.71 6.45 -20.07
N GLY A 162 8.51 7.59 -20.74
CA GLY A 162 8.67 7.77 -22.17
C GLY A 162 7.54 7.16 -23.01
N LEU A 163 7.82 7.03 -24.30
CA LEU A 163 6.88 6.49 -25.28
C LEU A 163 6.89 4.95 -25.26
N ARG A 164 5.78 4.34 -24.84
CA ARG A 164 5.54 2.92 -25.10
C ARG A 164 4.82 2.74 -26.44
N THR A 165 5.29 1.80 -27.23
CA THR A 165 4.57 1.29 -28.40
C THR A 165 3.89 -0.02 -28.01
N ASP A 166 2.59 0.03 -27.74
CA ASP A 166 1.77 -1.14 -27.45
C ASP A 166 1.35 -1.83 -28.75
N ASN A 167 2.00 -2.95 -29.06
CA ASN A 167 1.60 -3.85 -30.13
C ASN A 167 0.50 -4.81 -29.63
N HIS A 168 -0.65 -4.83 -30.29
CA HIS A 168 -1.77 -5.69 -29.89
C HIS A 168 -1.60 -7.13 -30.42
N THR A 169 -0.89 -7.96 -29.66
CA THR A 169 -0.78 -9.44 -29.81
C THR A 169 -0.60 -10.09 -28.41
N ASP A 170 -1.12 -11.31 -28.22
CA ASP A 170 -1.32 -11.94 -26.90
C ASP A 170 -0.05 -12.19 -26.03
N ALA A 171 -0.23 -12.09 -24.68
CA ALA A 171 0.60 -12.63 -23.55
C ALA A 171 1.60 -11.71 -22.76
N ALA A 172 2.00 -12.14 -21.55
CA ALA A 172 2.62 -11.36 -20.42
C ALA A 172 4.09 -11.80 -20.08
N ALA A 173 4.80 -11.53 -18.94
CA ALA A 173 4.51 -11.14 -17.53
C ALA A 173 5.75 -10.49 -16.80
N PRO A 174 5.73 -10.11 -15.48
CA PRO A 174 6.77 -9.30 -14.78
C PRO A 174 7.62 -10.04 -13.69
N GLU A 175 8.40 -9.29 -12.86
CA GLU A 175 8.93 -9.50 -11.46
C GLU A 175 10.32 -8.80 -11.21
N PRO A 176 10.93 -8.63 -9.98
CA PRO A 176 10.47 -8.47 -8.56
C PRO A 176 11.20 -7.34 -7.73
N ALA A 177 11.04 -7.26 -6.38
CA ALA A 177 11.64 -6.27 -5.43
C ALA A 177 12.01 -6.82 -4.00
N GLY A 178 12.42 -5.95 -3.03
CA GLY A 178 12.56 -6.22 -1.56
C GLY A 178 13.43 -5.18 -0.79
N MET A 179 13.46 -5.00 0.55
CA MET A 179 12.61 -5.47 1.69
C MET A 179 12.97 -4.70 3.01
N ALA A 180 11.99 -4.36 3.88
CA ALA A 180 12.14 -3.82 5.27
C ALA A 180 10.81 -4.02 6.10
N PRO A 181 10.76 -3.88 7.45
CA PRO A 181 9.80 -4.61 8.31
C PRO A 181 8.36 -4.04 8.46
N GLU A 182 7.45 -4.89 8.99
CA GLU A 182 6.04 -5.01 8.54
C GLU A 182 4.92 -4.31 9.38
N PRO A 183 3.81 -3.88 8.73
CA PRO A 183 2.53 -3.48 9.34
C PRO A 183 1.67 -4.67 9.82
N PRO A 184 0.46 -4.46 10.44
CA PRO A 184 -0.44 -5.56 10.84
C PRO A 184 -1.01 -6.39 9.67
N PHE A 185 -0.77 -5.95 8.43
CA PHE A 185 -0.98 -6.67 7.19
C PHE A 185 0.22 -6.45 6.27
N ASP A 186 0.54 -7.45 5.45
CA ASP A 186 1.42 -7.24 4.32
C ASP A 186 0.70 -6.35 3.27
N PHE A 187 1.06 -5.07 3.25
CA PHE A 187 0.58 -4.07 2.29
C PHE A 187 1.53 -3.90 1.09
N ASN A 188 2.39 -4.89 0.79
CA ASN A 188 3.29 -4.92 -0.37
C ASN A 188 2.54 -4.67 -1.70
N GLY A 189 2.46 -3.39 -2.10
CA GLY A 189 1.89 -2.96 -3.38
C GLY A 189 1.26 -1.56 -3.43
N GLN A 190 0.86 -0.94 -2.31
CA GLN A 190 0.11 0.33 -2.34
C GLN A 190 0.57 1.34 -1.27
N GLN A 191 1.56 2.18 -1.62
CA GLN A 191 2.12 3.26 -0.76
C GLN A 191 1.06 4.23 -0.21
N ILE A 192 -0.01 4.48 -0.97
CA ILE A 192 -1.16 5.31 -0.55
C ILE A 192 -1.86 4.71 0.68
N LEU A 193 -1.95 3.38 0.75
CA LEU A 193 -2.75 2.67 1.75
C LEU A 193 -2.04 2.58 3.10
N GLU A 194 -0.72 2.35 3.08
CA GLU A 194 0.13 2.50 4.27
C GLU A 194 0.12 3.95 4.76
N ALA A 195 0.27 4.93 3.85
CA ALA A 195 0.20 6.34 4.22
C ALA A 195 -1.14 6.70 4.89
N ILE A 196 -2.28 6.26 4.33
CA ILE A 196 -3.61 6.40 4.96
C ILE A 196 -3.64 5.80 6.37
N TRP A 197 -3.12 4.58 6.53
CA TRP A 197 -3.14 3.86 7.82
C TRP A 197 -2.29 4.52 8.91
N TYR A 198 -1.21 5.23 8.55
CA TYR A 198 -0.36 5.97 9.49
C TYR A 198 -0.73 7.46 9.65
N MET A 199 -1.59 8.00 8.77
CA MET A 199 -1.99 9.41 8.75
C MET A 199 -3.11 9.76 9.72
N GLN A 200 -4.00 8.81 10.01
CA GLN A 200 -5.12 9.01 10.93
C GLN A 200 -5.03 7.99 12.06
N THR A 201 -5.36 8.43 13.28
CA THR A 201 -5.66 7.48 14.36
C THR A 201 -6.93 6.72 13.98
N PRO A 202 -6.94 5.37 14.03
CA PRO A 202 -8.14 4.59 13.74
C PRO A 202 -9.32 5.04 14.61
N ASP A 203 -10.34 5.62 13.95
CA ASP A 203 -11.55 6.17 14.55
C ASP A 203 -12.66 5.12 14.69
N VAL A 204 -12.39 3.87 14.29
CA VAL A 204 -13.26 2.71 14.46
C VAL A 204 -12.48 1.55 15.08
N LYS A 205 -13.09 0.86 16.05
CA LYS A 205 -12.65 -0.45 16.54
C LYS A 205 -13.74 -1.47 16.23
N ILE A 206 -13.36 -2.62 15.67
CA ILE A 206 -14.29 -3.68 15.31
C ILE A 206 -13.92 -4.95 16.06
N GLU A 207 -14.77 -5.38 17.00
CA GLU A 207 -14.63 -6.67 17.68
C GLU A 207 -15.19 -7.81 16.83
N VAL A 208 -14.36 -8.80 16.49
CA VAL A 208 -14.74 -9.97 15.70
C VAL A 208 -14.06 -11.22 16.25
N GLY A 209 -14.83 -12.24 16.63
CA GLY A 209 -14.27 -13.51 17.12
C GLY A 209 -13.42 -13.42 18.40
N GLY A 210 -13.41 -12.28 19.10
CA GLY A 210 -12.52 -12.00 20.23
C GLY A 210 -11.22 -11.28 19.87
N GLU A 211 -11.01 -10.95 18.58
CA GLU A 211 -9.98 -10.04 18.11
C GLU A 211 -10.54 -8.63 17.89
N THR A 212 -9.71 -7.60 18.05
CA THR A 212 -10.09 -6.20 17.81
C THR A 212 -9.33 -5.67 16.61
N PHE A 213 -10.07 -5.23 15.59
CA PHE A 213 -9.54 -4.66 14.36
C PHE A 213 -9.67 -3.14 14.38
N PRO A 214 -8.57 -2.37 14.42
CA PRO A 214 -8.64 -0.93 14.15
C PRO A 214 -9.01 -0.69 12.69
N ALA A 215 -9.78 0.35 12.41
CA ALA A 215 -10.16 0.75 11.06
C ALA A 215 -10.50 2.25 10.97
N HIS A 216 -10.69 2.73 9.74
CA HIS A 216 -11.01 4.10 9.39
C HIS A 216 -12.46 4.18 8.90
N ARG A 217 -13.27 5.03 9.53
CA ARG A 217 -14.70 5.20 9.27
C ARG A 217 -14.98 5.45 7.79
N TRP A 218 -14.33 6.45 7.21
CA TRP A 218 -14.53 6.86 5.82
C TRP A 218 -14.22 5.76 4.79
N VAL A 219 -13.22 4.90 5.03
CA VAL A 219 -12.90 3.77 4.15
C VAL A 219 -14.03 2.75 4.17
N LEU A 220 -14.52 2.40 5.36
CA LEU A 220 -15.62 1.45 5.55
C LEU A 220 -16.92 1.97 4.94
N GLU A 221 -17.30 3.22 5.24
CA GLU A 221 -18.52 3.85 4.73
C GLU A 221 -18.53 4.01 3.20
N ALA A 222 -17.37 4.26 2.59
CA ALA A 222 -17.24 4.39 1.13
C ALA A 222 -17.34 3.03 0.41
N ARG A 223 -16.76 1.97 0.99
CA ARG A 223 -16.65 0.64 0.39
C ARG A 223 -17.84 -0.29 0.69
N SER A 224 -18.59 0.00 1.74
CA SER A 224 -19.74 -0.81 2.18
C SER A 224 -20.88 0.09 2.66
N PRO A 225 -22.06 0.03 2.02
CA PRO A 225 -23.24 0.73 2.53
C PRO A 225 -23.73 0.16 3.86
N VAL A 226 -23.41 -1.11 4.18
CA VAL A 226 -23.79 -1.72 5.47
C VAL A 226 -22.92 -1.19 6.60
N PHE A 227 -21.61 -1.05 6.40
CA PHE A 227 -20.78 -0.36 7.39
C PHE A 227 -21.20 1.10 7.56
N ARG A 228 -21.68 1.77 6.50
CA ARG A 228 -22.25 3.13 6.61
C ARG A 228 -23.49 3.19 7.50
N ASP A 229 -24.42 2.25 7.31
CA ASP A 229 -25.63 2.15 8.14
C ASP A 229 -25.27 1.78 9.60
N ASP A 230 -24.35 0.83 9.79
CA ASP A 230 -23.87 0.38 11.12
C ASP A 230 -23.11 1.49 11.87
N LEU A 231 -22.18 2.19 11.21
CA LEU A 231 -21.41 3.30 11.78
C LEU A 231 -22.28 4.54 12.08
N ALA A 232 -23.41 4.72 11.40
CA ALA A 232 -24.38 5.75 11.73
C ALA A 232 -25.21 5.42 12.99
N LEU A 233 -25.19 4.16 13.44
CA LEU A 233 -25.86 3.67 14.65
C LEU A 233 -24.91 3.35 15.82
N ALA A 234 -23.60 3.30 15.55
CA ALA A 234 -22.57 3.05 16.56
C ALA A 234 -22.53 4.17 17.61
N SER A 235 -22.17 3.81 18.84
CA SER A 235 -21.90 4.79 19.89
C SER A 235 -20.47 5.31 19.76
N ASP A 236 -20.32 6.60 19.45
CA ASP A 236 -19.03 7.28 19.54
C ASP A 236 -18.66 7.47 21.02
N VAL A 237 -17.70 6.69 21.51
CA VAL A 237 -17.08 6.88 22.83
C VAL A 237 -15.67 7.43 22.59
N ASP A 238 -15.37 8.58 23.18
CA ASP A 238 -14.08 9.28 23.01
C ASP A 238 -13.68 9.47 21.52
N ASN A 239 -14.65 9.88 20.68
CA ASN A 239 -14.52 10.02 19.22
C ASN A 239 -14.07 8.73 18.48
N THR A 240 -14.23 7.56 19.09
CA THR A 240 -14.04 6.26 18.46
C THR A 240 -15.36 5.51 18.39
N ALA A 241 -15.73 5.01 17.21
CA ALA A 241 -16.90 4.15 17.04
C ALA A 241 -16.52 2.69 17.35
N ASP A 242 -17.17 2.10 18.36
CA ASP A 242 -17.04 0.68 18.65
C ASP A 242 -18.13 -0.12 17.87
N LEU A 243 -17.68 -1.03 17.01
CA LEU A 243 -18.50 -1.98 16.25
C LEU A 243 -18.24 -3.42 16.71
N ARG A 244 -19.22 -4.28 16.53
CA ARG A 244 -19.13 -5.70 16.88
C ARG A 244 -19.73 -6.59 15.81
N VAL A 245 -19.03 -7.67 15.46
CA VAL A 245 -19.45 -8.65 14.45
C VAL A 245 -19.41 -10.04 15.07
N ASP A 246 -20.56 -10.51 15.56
CA ASP A 246 -20.64 -11.81 16.25
C ASP A 246 -20.62 -13.02 15.28
N ASP A 247 -21.25 -12.93 14.11
CA ASP A 247 -21.31 -14.04 13.13
C ASP A 247 -20.19 -13.97 12.06
N MET A 248 -18.93 -13.91 12.49
CA MET A 248 -17.78 -14.02 11.56
C MET A 248 -16.52 -14.54 12.25
N ASP A 249 -15.80 -15.45 11.58
CA ASP A 249 -14.45 -15.86 11.99
C ASP A 249 -13.47 -14.69 11.79
N ALA A 250 -12.56 -14.47 12.74
CA ALA A 250 -11.62 -13.35 12.70
C ALA A 250 -10.76 -13.35 11.41
N ASP A 251 -10.29 -14.52 10.95
CA ASP A 251 -9.52 -14.66 9.69
C ASP A 251 -10.32 -14.29 8.43
N VAL A 252 -11.63 -14.55 8.41
CA VAL A 252 -12.50 -14.17 7.29
C VAL A 252 -12.69 -12.66 7.27
N PHE A 253 -12.93 -12.07 8.45
CA PHE A 253 -13.05 -10.63 8.60
C PHE A 253 -11.75 -9.91 8.27
N ARG A 254 -10.62 -10.49 8.67
CA ARG A 254 -9.27 -10.04 8.34
C ARG A 254 -9.06 -9.93 6.83
N THR A 255 -9.42 -10.97 6.08
CA THR A 255 -9.35 -10.97 4.61
C THR A 255 -10.37 -10.03 3.96
N LEU A 256 -11.59 -9.92 4.51
CA LEU A 256 -12.59 -8.94 4.09
C LEU A 256 -12.08 -7.50 4.26
N LEU A 257 -11.50 -7.18 5.41
CA LEU A 257 -10.94 -5.87 5.73
C LEU A 257 -9.76 -5.54 4.82
N GLN A 258 -8.86 -6.50 4.57
CA GLN A 258 -7.80 -6.34 3.57
C GLN A 258 -8.39 -5.96 2.21
N PHE A 259 -9.38 -6.71 1.70
CA PHE A 259 -10.04 -6.41 0.41
C PHE A 259 -10.72 -5.03 0.38
N ILE A 260 -11.35 -4.60 1.48
CA ILE A 260 -11.94 -3.26 1.61
C ILE A 260 -10.89 -2.17 1.39
N TYR A 261 -9.67 -2.38 1.85
CA TYR A 261 -8.59 -1.41 1.71
C TYR A 261 -7.87 -1.55 0.36
N THR A 262 -7.39 -2.75 0.01
CA THR A 262 -6.50 -3.01 -1.14
C THR A 262 -7.22 -3.27 -2.47
N ASP A 263 -8.49 -3.67 -2.42
CA ASP A 263 -9.26 -4.21 -3.56
C ASP A 263 -8.69 -5.54 -4.14
N THR A 264 -7.90 -6.26 -3.33
CA THR A 264 -7.24 -7.54 -3.63
C THR A 264 -7.45 -8.58 -2.52
N LEU A 265 -7.29 -9.87 -2.84
CA LEU A 265 -7.24 -10.95 -1.86
C LEU A 265 -5.78 -11.40 -1.62
N PRO A 266 -5.45 -11.94 -0.44
CA PRO A 266 -4.13 -12.50 -0.17
C PRO A 266 -3.90 -13.78 -1.01
N ASP A 267 -2.65 -14.09 -1.28
CA ASP A 267 -2.27 -15.36 -1.90
C ASP A 267 -2.53 -16.53 -0.92
N MET A 268 -3.24 -17.55 -1.39
CA MET A 268 -3.75 -18.66 -0.58
C MET A 268 -3.65 -19.95 -1.39
N SER A 269 -3.34 -21.08 -0.75
CA SER A 269 -3.32 -22.37 -1.47
C SER A 269 -4.74 -22.70 -1.98
N GLN A 270 -4.84 -23.48 -3.07
CA GLN A 270 -6.15 -23.83 -3.67
C GLN A 270 -7.14 -24.45 -2.66
N LEU A 271 -6.64 -25.17 -1.65
CA LEU A 271 -7.46 -25.80 -0.62
C LEU A 271 -8.00 -24.77 0.39
N GLU A 272 -7.17 -23.82 0.81
CA GLU A 272 -7.55 -22.71 1.70
C GLU A 272 -8.47 -21.73 0.97
N ALA A 273 -8.13 -21.38 -0.27
CA ALA A 273 -8.92 -20.50 -1.13
C ALA A 273 -10.35 -21.00 -1.32
N SER A 274 -10.56 -22.31 -1.51
CA SER A 274 -11.92 -22.87 -1.61
C SER A 274 -12.68 -22.83 -0.29
N ALA A 275 -12.02 -23.12 0.84
CA ALA A 275 -12.67 -23.08 2.17
C ALA A 275 -12.94 -21.65 2.66
N MET A 276 -12.15 -20.69 2.18
CA MET A 276 -12.31 -19.26 2.44
C MET A 276 -13.37 -18.63 1.52
N ALA A 277 -13.47 -19.05 0.25
CA ALA A 277 -14.41 -18.50 -0.72
C ALA A 277 -15.88 -18.58 -0.28
N ASP A 278 -16.32 -19.68 0.34
CA ASP A 278 -17.69 -19.82 0.86
C ASP A 278 -17.98 -18.82 1.98
N ARG A 279 -17.02 -18.62 2.89
CA ARG A 279 -17.14 -17.70 4.03
C ARG A 279 -17.04 -16.24 3.59
N LEU A 280 -16.11 -15.90 2.70
CA LEU A 280 -15.99 -14.57 2.10
C LEU A 280 -17.18 -14.22 1.22
N LEU A 281 -17.79 -15.18 0.52
CA LEU A 281 -19.01 -14.91 -0.25
C LEU A 281 -20.16 -14.49 0.68
N ALA A 282 -20.34 -15.19 1.80
CA ALA A 282 -21.33 -14.82 2.81
C ALA A 282 -21.03 -13.43 3.43
N ALA A 283 -19.76 -13.12 3.70
CA ALA A 283 -19.34 -11.80 4.18
C ALA A 283 -19.56 -10.69 3.14
N ALA A 284 -19.27 -10.95 1.87
CA ALA A 284 -19.46 -10.02 0.76
C ALA A 284 -20.94 -9.72 0.50
N ASP A 285 -21.81 -10.72 0.60
CA ASP A 285 -23.26 -10.52 0.56
C ASP A 285 -23.76 -9.75 1.79
N ARG A 286 -23.29 -10.10 3.01
CA ARG A 286 -23.64 -9.40 4.27
C ARG A 286 -23.32 -7.91 4.19
N TYR A 287 -22.11 -7.55 3.73
CA TYR A 287 -21.65 -6.16 3.63
C TYR A 287 -21.90 -5.50 2.26
N LYS A 288 -22.60 -6.18 1.33
CA LYS A 288 -22.94 -5.69 -0.01
C LYS A 288 -21.72 -5.24 -0.86
N ILE A 289 -20.60 -5.96 -0.74
CA ILE A 289 -19.36 -5.68 -1.49
C ILE A 289 -19.37 -6.50 -2.79
N GLU A 290 -20.08 -5.99 -3.79
CA GLU A 290 -20.42 -6.72 -5.02
C GLU A 290 -19.18 -7.22 -5.81
N LYS A 291 -18.06 -6.47 -5.79
CA LYS A 291 -16.83 -6.91 -6.47
C LYS A 291 -16.20 -8.14 -5.80
N LEU A 292 -16.14 -8.19 -4.48
CA LEU A 292 -15.64 -9.34 -3.73
C LEU A 292 -16.53 -10.57 -3.97
N LYS A 293 -17.85 -10.37 -3.93
CA LYS A 293 -18.85 -11.41 -4.22
C LYS A 293 -18.64 -12.07 -5.58
N LEU A 294 -18.41 -11.27 -6.63
CA LEU A 294 -18.12 -11.80 -7.98
C LEU A 294 -16.83 -12.63 -8.01
N ILE A 295 -15.78 -12.19 -7.32
CA ILE A 295 -14.50 -12.92 -7.21
C ILE A 295 -14.70 -14.27 -6.50
N CYS A 296 -15.37 -14.30 -5.34
CA CYS A 296 -15.64 -15.53 -4.60
C CYS A 296 -16.52 -16.51 -5.39
N GLN A 297 -17.50 -16.01 -6.16
CA GLN A 297 -18.33 -16.84 -7.04
C GLN A 297 -17.54 -17.49 -8.19
N ASP A 298 -16.51 -16.82 -8.71
CA ASP A 298 -15.64 -17.37 -9.76
C ASP A 298 -14.72 -18.45 -9.17
N MET A 299 -14.08 -18.19 -8.02
CA MET A 299 -13.28 -19.17 -7.27
C MET A 299 -14.08 -20.46 -6.98
N GLN A 300 -15.33 -20.34 -6.53
CA GLN A 300 -16.23 -21.49 -6.35
C GLN A 300 -16.58 -22.22 -7.65
N GLN A 301 -16.62 -21.54 -8.79
CA GLN A 301 -16.88 -22.17 -10.08
C GLN A 301 -15.67 -22.94 -10.59
N GLU A 302 -14.46 -22.40 -10.44
CA GLU A 302 -13.22 -23.07 -10.83
C GLU A 302 -13.03 -24.36 -10.02
N HIS A 303 -13.11 -24.29 -8.69
CA HIS A 303 -12.99 -25.48 -7.84
C HIS A 303 -14.00 -26.59 -8.19
N ARG A 304 -15.26 -26.21 -8.49
CA ARG A 304 -16.29 -27.17 -8.95
C ARG A 304 -16.01 -27.76 -10.34
N ARG A 305 -15.33 -27.03 -11.22
CA ARG A 305 -14.90 -27.55 -12.55
C ARG A 305 -13.75 -28.55 -12.38
N GLU A 306 -12.80 -28.28 -11.50
CA GLU A 306 -11.67 -29.18 -11.20
C GLU A 306 -12.15 -30.51 -10.58
N LEU A 307 -12.99 -30.46 -9.54
CA LEU A 307 -13.60 -31.64 -8.93
C LEU A 307 -14.39 -32.50 -9.93
N ARG A 308 -15.06 -31.86 -10.90
CA ARG A 308 -15.83 -32.56 -11.95
C ARG A 308 -14.95 -33.12 -13.07
N GLY A 309 -13.72 -32.61 -13.24
CA GLY A 309 -12.75 -33.06 -14.24
C GLY A 309 -12.02 -34.36 -13.87
N GLY A 310 -11.88 -34.68 -12.58
CA GLY A 310 -11.15 -35.87 -12.10
C GLY A 310 -11.87 -37.22 -12.27
N GLY A 311 -13.07 -37.25 -12.85
CA GLY A 311 -14.01 -38.37 -12.75
C GLY A 311 -14.05 -39.39 -13.90
N HIS A 312 -13.16 -39.33 -14.91
CA HIS A 312 -13.19 -40.27 -16.04
C HIS A 312 -11.82 -40.88 -16.36
N ILE A 313 -11.58 -42.07 -15.80
CA ILE A 313 -10.57 -43.00 -16.33
C ILE A 313 -11.25 -43.86 -17.39
N SER A 314 -10.93 -43.67 -18.66
CA SER A 314 -11.35 -44.58 -19.73
C SER A 314 -10.28 -44.62 -20.82
N THR A 315 -9.61 -45.76 -20.91
CA THR A 315 -8.52 -46.05 -21.84
C THR A 315 -9.04 -46.24 -23.26
N SER A 316 -8.71 -45.31 -24.17
CA SER A 316 -8.49 -45.59 -25.60
C SER A 316 -7.70 -44.44 -26.23
N GLY A 317 -6.84 -44.74 -27.20
CA GLY A 317 -5.85 -43.80 -27.73
C GLY A 317 -6.28 -42.97 -28.95
N ALA A 318 -5.28 -42.30 -29.54
CA ALA A 318 -5.30 -41.48 -30.76
C ALA A 318 -5.74 -40.00 -30.61
N ALA A 319 -4.74 -39.18 -30.27
CA ALA A 319 -4.48 -37.80 -30.73
C ALA A 319 -5.60 -37.02 -31.48
N SER A 320 -6.14 -35.98 -30.84
CA SER A 320 -6.02 -34.58 -31.30
C SER A 320 -6.90 -33.59 -30.50
N SER A 321 -6.31 -32.80 -29.61
CA SER A 321 -6.80 -31.47 -29.21
C SER A 321 -5.91 -30.86 -28.13
N THR A 322 -5.58 -29.58 -28.27
CA THR A 322 -4.82 -28.78 -27.29
C THR A 322 -5.55 -28.60 -25.95
N PRO A 323 -4.91 -28.87 -24.80
CA PRO A 323 -5.26 -28.21 -23.55
C PRO A 323 -4.62 -26.81 -23.53
N ARG A 324 -5.46 -25.79 -23.36
CA ARG A 324 -5.05 -24.40 -23.16
C ARG A 324 -4.40 -24.30 -21.78
N ALA A 325 -3.08 -24.38 -21.72
CA ALA A 325 -2.34 -24.43 -20.46
C ALA A 325 -2.47 -23.13 -19.67
N VAL A 326 -3.20 -23.20 -18.55
CA VAL A 326 -2.90 -22.39 -17.37
C VAL A 326 -1.48 -22.76 -16.95
N GLY A 327 -0.58 -21.78 -16.86
CA GLY A 327 0.82 -22.09 -16.62
C GLY A 327 1.72 -20.87 -16.52
N LEU A 328 2.08 -20.56 -15.27
CA LEU A 328 3.33 -20.00 -14.71
C LEU A 328 2.92 -19.47 -13.33
N MET A 329 3.03 -20.22 -12.22
CA MET A 329 4.24 -20.90 -11.73
C MET A 329 5.48 -20.03 -11.93
N GLN A 330 5.70 -19.09 -11.00
CA GLN A 330 7.04 -18.68 -10.62
C GLN A 330 7.44 -19.36 -9.30
N ALA A 331 8.74 -19.42 -9.03
CA ALA A 331 9.33 -20.48 -8.21
C ALA A 331 9.30 -20.20 -6.70
N VAL A 332 8.89 -21.23 -5.94
CA VAL A 332 8.96 -21.26 -4.46
C VAL A 332 10.43 -21.24 -4.00
N PRO A 333 10.86 -20.25 -3.18
CA PRO A 333 12.13 -20.30 -2.47
C PRO A 333 12.16 -21.50 -1.52
N ARG A 334 13.30 -22.18 -1.42
CA ARG A 334 13.44 -23.56 -0.91
C ARG A 334 13.19 -23.79 0.60
N PHE A 335 12.58 -22.84 1.31
CA PHE A 335 12.51 -22.80 2.77
C PHE A 335 11.26 -23.46 3.39
N PHE A 336 10.20 -23.72 2.62
CA PHE A 336 9.01 -24.41 3.11
C PHE A 336 9.02 -25.92 2.79
N ARG A 337 9.62 -26.71 3.69
CA ARG A 337 9.35 -28.15 3.86
C ARG A 337 9.42 -28.54 5.34
N GLN A 338 8.24 -28.83 5.90
CA GLN A 338 7.95 -29.67 7.09
C GLN A 338 8.77 -29.39 8.38
N THR A 339 8.18 -28.80 9.42
CA THR A 339 7.20 -29.36 10.39
C THR A 339 7.75 -30.40 11.37
N ASP A 340 7.24 -30.26 12.60
CA ASP A 340 7.22 -31.15 13.75
C ASP A 340 8.39 -31.10 14.74
N GLY A 341 8.02 -30.74 15.98
CA GLY A 341 8.92 -30.59 17.11
C GLY A 341 8.87 -31.80 18.05
N THR A 342 9.59 -31.69 19.18
CA THR A 342 9.37 -32.60 20.30
C THR A 342 9.74 -31.92 21.61
N ARG A 343 8.82 -31.96 22.57
CA ARG A 343 9.04 -31.53 23.97
C ARG A 343 9.28 -32.79 24.80
N PRO A 344 10.33 -32.82 25.62
CA PRO A 344 10.17 -33.11 27.05
C PRO A 344 11.00 -32.09 27.88
N GLY A 345 10.81 -31.89 29.18
CA GLY A 345 10.13 -32.64 30.22
C GLY A 345 10.92 -32.39 31.52
N ALA A 346 10.25 -32.00 32.61
CA ALA A 346 10.94 -31.44 33.79
C ALA A 346 11.38 -32.49 34.81
N HIS A 347 12.59 -32.34 35.37
CA HIS A 347 13.09 -32.71 36.70
C HIS A 347 14.51 -32.08 36.80
N GLY A 348 15.07 -31.63 37.93
CA GLY A 348 14.71 -31.78 39.34
C GLY A 348 15.96 -32.24 40.12
N GLY A 349 16.61 -31.35 40.87
CA GLY A 349 17.82 -31.70 41.65
C GLY A 349 18.54 -30.48 42.25
N ALA A 350 18.75 -30.50 43.57
CA ALA A 350 19.43 -29.44 44.32
C ALA A 350 20.93 -29.73 44.51
N ASN A 351 21.76 -28.70 44.83
CA ASN A 351 22.52 -28.69 46.10
C ASN A 351 23.39 -27.43 46.37
N THR A 352 23.24 -26.90 47.59
CA THR A 352 24.27 -26.43 48.55
C THR A 352 25.31 -25.33 48.22
N SER A 353 25.00 -24.11 48.70
CA SER A 353 25.75 -23.32 49.73
C SER A 353 27.25 -22.98 49.65
N THR A 354 27.56 -21.68 49.79
CA THR A 354 28.40 -21.03 50.85
C THR A 354 28.19 -19.50 50.78
N SER A 355 27.66 -18.82 51.82
CA SER A 355 28.37 -17.98 52.82
C SER A 355 29.50 -17.08 52.25
N THR A 356 29.60 -15.77 52.53
CA THR A 356 29.64 -15.14 53.87
C THR A 356 29.14 -13.67 53.98
N SER A 357 28.46 -13.41 55.10
CA SER A 357 28.28 -12.17 55.90
C SER A 357 29.08 -10.87 55.62
N SER A 358 28.42 -9.71 55.79
CA SER A 358 28.83 -8.68 56.79
C SER A 358 27.73 -7.64 57.11
N THR A 359 27.28 -7.68 58.37
CA THR A 359 27.03 -6.57 59.32
C THR A 359 26.67 -5.13 58.86
N ALA A 360 25.56 -4.62 59.41
CA ALA A 360 25.19 -3.20 59.60
C ALA A 360 25.92 -2.61 60.87
N PRO A 361 25.53 -1.49 61.55
CA PRO A 361 24.46 -0.49 61.31
C PRO A 361 24.82 1.01 61.60
N GLY A 362 23.82 1.90 61.47
CA GLY A 362 23.73 3.21 62.15
C GLY A 362 24.40 4.38 61.39
N VAL A 363 23.77 5.54 61.21
CA VAL A 363 22.94 6.34 62.14
C VAL A 363 21.59 6.72 61.53
#